data_AF-A0A2V5PSS3-F1
#
_entry.id   AF-A0A2V5PSS3-F1
#
_cell.length_a   1.000
_cell.length_b   1.000
_cell.length_c   1.000
_cell.angle_alpha   90.00
_cell.angle_beta   90.00
_cell.angle_gamma   90.00
#
_symmetry.space_group_name_H-M   'P 1'
#
loop_
_entity.id
_entity.type
_entity.pdbx_description
1 polymer ?
#
loop_
_entity_poly.entity_id
_entity_poly.type
_entity_poly.pdbx_seq_one_letter_code
_entity_poly.pdbx_strand_id
1 'polypeptide(L)'
;MPITLNEIVEQTREMPAEVVAELIDRIMAARHGRIEPSVAGAWKTEVGRRLDEIEAGKVEGVPLEGSLARARKIAGLFPAFKVARLDSIHAPRYE
;
A
#
# COMPACT_ATOMS: atom_id res chain seq x y z
N MET A 1 33.09 -0.16 -11.11
CA MET A 1 32.51 1.12 -10.66
C MET A 1 31.24 0.82 -9.88
N PRO A 2 30.99 1.46 -8.73
CA PRO A 2 29.70 1.33 -8.06
C PRO A 2 28.63 2.04 -8.91
N ILE A 3 27.49 1.38 -9.13
CA ILE A 3 26.30 2.01 -9.70
C ILE A 3 25.76 3.05 -8.70
N THR A 4 25.37 4.22 -9.18
CA THR A 4 24.78 5.28 -8.36
C THR A 4 23.28 5.12 -8.24
N LEU A 5 22.67 5.71 -7.20
CA LEU A 5 21.21 5.71 -7.04
C LEU A 5 20.51 6.35 -8.25
N ASN A 6 21.06 7.44 -8.78
CA ASN A 6 20.46 8.14 -9.93
C ASN A 6 20.48 7.24 -11.18
N GLU A 7 21.56 6.49 -11.40
CA GLU A 7 21.62 5.53 -12.51
C GLU A 7 20.57 4.41 -12.37
N ILE A 8 20.29 3.94 -11.16
CA ILE A 8 19.22 2.95 -10.92
C ILE A 8 17.84 3.54 -11.25
N VAL A 9 17.59 4.78 -10.85
CA VAL A 9 16.32 5.47 -11.14
C VAL A 9 16.14 5.67 -12.63
N GLU A 10 17.16 6.18 -13.33
CA GLU A 10 17.07 6.41 -14.78
C GLU A 10 16.92 5.10 -15.57
N GLN A 11 17.59 4.02 -15.16
CA GLN A 11 17.44 2.71 -15.80
C GLN A 11 16.02 2.14 -15.67
N THR A 12 15.36 2.39 -14.54
CA THR A 12 14.04 1.81 -14.24
C THR A 12 12.88 2.69 -14.72
N ARG A 13 13.14 3.95 -15.06
CA ARG A 13 12.12 4.94 -15.45
C ARG A 13 11.28 4.54 -16.66
N GLU A 14 11.91 3.95 -17.67
CA GLU A 14 11.26 3.56 -18.94
C GLU A 14 10.82 2.08 -18.94
N MET A 15 11.02 1.35 -17.83
CA MET A 15 10.60 -0.04 -17.72
C MET A 15 9.08 -0.16 -17.54
N PRO A 16 8.47 -1.29 -17.96
CA PRO A 16 7.07 -1.58 -17.65
C PRO A 16 6.82 -1.57 -16.14
N ALA A 17 5.65 -1.07 -15.72
CA ALA A 17 5.31 -0.90 -14.31
C ALA A 17 5.39 -2.21 -13.51
N GLU A 18 5.00 -3.32 -14.14
CA GLU A 18 5.04 -4.67 -13.56
C GLU A 18 6.48 -5.12 -13.30
N VAL A 19 7.41 -4.78 -14.19
CA VAL A 19 8.84 -5.10 -14.05
C VAL A 19 9.46 -4.28 -12.91
N VAL A 20 9.10 -3.00 -12.80
CA VAL A 20 9.55 -2.14 -11.68
C VAL A 20 9.00 -2.64 -10.35
N ALA A 21 7.74 -3.06 -10.30
CA ALA A 21 7.14 -3.64 -9.11
C ALA A 21 7.88 -4.91 -8.66
N GLU A 22 8.14 -5.84 -9.60
CA GLU A 22 8.89 -7.05 -9.30
C GLU A 22 10.34 -6.75 -8.84
N LEU A 23 10.99 -5.75 -9.43
CA LEU A 23 12.31 -5.31 -8.99
C LEU A 23 12.30 -4.82 -7.53
N ILE A 24 11.31 -3.98 -7.17
CA ILE A 24 11.15 -3.49 -5.79
C ILE A 24 10.94 -4.66 -4.84
N ASP A 25 10.06 -5.61 -5.18
CA ASP A 25 9.82 -6.79 -4.35
C ASP A 25 11.09 -7.61 -4.12
N ARG A 26 11.90 -7.82 -5.16
CA ARG A 26 13.18 -8.53 -5.06
C ARG A 26 14.19 -7.78 -4.18
N ILE A 27 14.29 -6.45 -4.31
CA ILE A 27 15.15 -5.61 -3.46
C ILE A 27 14.72 -5.71 -2.01
N MET A 28 13.42 -5.57 -1.74
CA MET A 28 12.86 -5.66 -0.39
C MET A 28 13.13 -7.04 0.22
N ALA A 29 12.86 -8.11 -0.53
CA ALA A 29 13.12 -9.48 -0.09
C ALA A 29 14.60 -9.73 0.22
N ALA A 30 15.51 -9.22 -0.61
CA ALA A 30 16.95 -9.39 -0.38
C ALA A 30 17.46 -8.62 0.84
N ARG A 31 16.88 -7.45 1.14
CA ARG A 31 17.34 -6.55 2.21
C ARG A 31 16.67 -6.80 3.55
N HIS A 32 15.41 -7.19 3.54
CA HIS A 32 14.58 -7.32 4.73
C HIS A 32 14.07 -8.74 4.96
N GLY A 33 14.43 -9.68 4.09
CA GLY A 33 13.80 -10.99 4.04
C GLY A 33 12.44 -10.93 3.35
N ARG A 34 11.91 -12.11 2.99
CA ARG A 34 10.50 -12.21 2.63
C ARG A 34 9.66 -12.14 3.89
N ILE A 35 8.39 -11.77 3.74
CA ILE A 35 7.44 -11.93 4.84
C ILE A 35 7.40 -13.42 5.19
N GLU A 36 7.73 -13.73 6.45
CA GLU A 36 7.67 -15.09 6.96
C GLU A 36 6.26 -15.66 6.76
N PRO A 37 6.10 -16.88 6.22
CA PRO A 37 4.77 -17.46 5.96
C PRO A 37 3.86 -17.49 7.18
N SER A 38 4.44 -17.67 8.38
CA SER A 38 3.72 -17.62 9.65
C SER A 38 3.17 -16.22 9.95
N VAL A 39 3.94 -15.16 9.64
CA VAL A 39 3.52 -13.77 9.81
C VAL A 39 2.41 -13.43 8.80
N ALA A 40 2.56 -13.83 7.54
CA ALA A 40 1.50 -13.67 6.54
C ALA A 40 0.20 -14.40 6.94
N GLY A 41 0.33 -15.63 7.45
CA GLY A 41 -0.81 -16.40 7.98
C GLY A 41 -1.49 -15.72 9.16
N ALA A 42 -0.71 -15.23 10.13
CA ALA A 42 -1.24 -14.49 11.29
C ALA A 42 -1.99 -13.22 10.87
N TRP A 43 -1.44 -12.46 9.90
CA TRP A 43 -2.11 -11.28 9.35
C TRP A 43 -3.44 -11.64 8.66
N LYS A 44 -3.48 -12.71 7.88
CA LYS A 44 -4.71 -13.16 7.22
C LYS A 44 -5.80 -13.53 8.25
N THR A 45 -5.42 -14.25 9.30
CA THR A 45 -6.33 -14.59 10.41
C THR A 45 -6.85 -13.35 11.12
N GLU A 46 -5.97 -12.40 11.44
CA GLU A 46 -6.34 -11.16 12.12
C GLU A 46 -7.26 -10.28 11.28
N VAL A 47 -6.99 -10.16 9.97
CA VAL A 47 -7.86 -9.42 9.04
C VAL A 47 -9.25 -10.03 9.00
N GLY A 48 -9.36 -11.36 8.86
CA GLY A 48 -10.65 -12.05 8.88
C GLY A 48 -11.42 -11.79 10.17
N ARG A 49 -10.76 -11.97 11.33
CA ARG A 49 -11.36 -11.70 12.64
C ARG A 49 -11.90 -10.26 12.75
N ARG A 50 -11.15 -9.26 12.26
CA ARG A 50 -11.58 -7.85 12.31
C ARG A 50 -12.75 -7.54 11.38
N LEU A 51 -12.78 -8.15 10.20
CA LEU A 51 -13.91 -8.04 9.29
C LEU A 51 -15.18 -8.58 9.96
N ASP A 52 -15.12 -9.80 10.52
CA ASP A 52 -16.26 -10.40 11.22
C ASP A 52 -16.76 -9.54 12.39
N GLU A 53 -15.85 -8.90 13.13
CA GLU A 53 -16.21 -7.99 14.23
C GLU A 53 -16.90 -6.71 13.77
N ILE A 54 -16.45 -6.14 12.64
CA ILE A 54 -17.07 -4.95 12.05
C ILE A 54 -18.45 -5.30 11.49
N GLU A 55 -18.55 -6.39 10.73
CA GLU A 55 -19.81 -6.86 10.13
C GLU A 55 -20.85 -7.26 11.18
N ALA A 56 -20.41 -7.85 12.28
CA ALA A 56 -21.27 -8.16 13.42
C ALA A 56 -21.59 -6.93 14.30
N GLY A 57 -21.07 -5.75 13.99
CA GLY A 57 -21.27 -4.51 14.76
C GLY A 57 -20.63 -4.54 16.16
N LYS A 58 -19.69 -5.47 16.40
CA LYS A 58 -18.94 -5.56 17.67
C LYS A 58 -17.89 -4.45 17.79
N VAL A 59 -17.42 -3.94 16.66
CA VAL A 59 -16.43 -2.87 16.58
C VAL A 59 -16.90 -1.81 15.61
N GLU A 60 -16.80 -0.54 16.03
CA GLU A 60 -17.07 0.60 15.15
C GLU A 60 -15.86 0.87 14.24
N GLY A 61 -16.08 0.81 12.93
CA GLY A 61 -15.07 1.18 11.95
C GLY A 61 -14.75 2.68 12.00
N VAL A 62 -13.50 3.05 11.74
CA VAL A 62 -13.14 4.47 11.62
C VAL A 62 -13.40 4.93 10.18
N PRO A 63 -14.14 6.03 9.95
CA PRO A 63 -14.38 6.55 8.61
C PRO A 63 -13.07 6.79 7.83
N LEU A 64 -13.04 6.34 6.58
CA LEU A 64 -11.83 6.35 5.74
C LEU A 64 -11.38 7.79 5.44
N GLU A 65 -12.29 8.70 5.07
CA GLU A 65 -11.95 10.08 4.75
C GLU A 65 -11.28 10.78 5.93
N GLY A 66 -11.84 10.62 7.13
CA GLY A 66 -11.29 11.19 8.36
C GLY A 66 -9.90 10.63 8.68
N SER A 67 -9.71 9.32 8.48
CA SER A 67 -8.42 8.66 8.70
C SER A 67 -7.35 9.12 7.70
N LEU A 68 -7.69 9.19 6.42
CA LEU A 68 -6.79 9.68 5.38
C LEU A 68 -6.46 11.16 5.54
N ALA A 69 -7.41 11.99 5.97
CA ALA A 69 -7.16 13.41 6.27
C ALA A 69 -6.11 13.57 7.39
N ARG A 70 -6.22 12.78 8.47
CA ARG A 70 -5.22 12.77 9.55
C ARG A 70 -3.85 12.29 9.05
N ALA A 71 -3.82 11.20 8.28
CA ALA A 71 -2.57 10.66 7.73
C ALA A 71 -1.85 11.67 6.82
N ARG A 72 -2.59 12.35 5.91
CA ARG A 72 -2.06 13.40 5.05
C ARG A 72 -1.45 14.55 5.85
N LYS A 73 -2.14 15.01 6.90
CA LYS A 73 -1.63 16.05 7.80
C LYS A 73 -0.31 15.63 8.46
N ILE A 74 -0.23 14.40 8.96
CA ILE A 74 0.99 13.86 9.60
C ILE A 74 2.14 13.74 8.59
N ALA A 75 1.84 13.26 7.39
CA ALA A 75 2.83 13.07 6.32
C ALA A 75 3.24 14.38 5.62
N GLY A 76 2.68 15.54 6.00
CA GLY A 76 2.94 16.82 5.32
C GLY A 76 2.33 16.93 3.91
N LEU A 77 1.42 16.02 3.54
CA LEU A 77 0.73 15.98 2.25
C LEU A 77 -0.49 16.91 2.28
N PHE A 78 -0.27 18.21 2.45
CA PHE A 78 -1.32 19.21 2.27
C PHE A 78 -1.66 19.38 0.78
N PRO A 79 -2.91 19.65 0.39
CA PRO A 79 -3.26 19.74 -1.01
C PRO A 79 -2.80 21.08 -1.59
N ALA A 80 -1.75 21.06 -2.40
CA ALA A 80 -1.63 22.01 -3.52
C ALA A 80 -2.45 21.54 -4.75
N PHE A 81 -3.14 20.39 -4.65
CA PHE A 81 -3.93 19.85 -5.75
C PHE A 81 -5.40 19.73 -5.34
N LYS A 82 -6.27 20.44 -6.09
CA LYS A 82 -7.70 20.14 -6.16
C LYS A 82 -7.83 18.65 -6.48
N VAL A 83 -8.28 17.86 -5.50
CA VAL A 83 -8.66 16.47 -5.72
C VAL A 83 -9.83 16.51 -6.71
N ALA A 84 -9.57 16.11 -7.95
CA ALA A 84 -10.64 15.74 -8.86
C ALA A 84 -11.39 14.57 -8.20
N ARG A 85 -12.66 14.84 -7.89
CA ARG A 85 -13.75 13.94 -7.51
C ARG A 85 -13.38 12.44 -7.53
N LEU A 86 -13.35 11.83 -6.35
CA LEU A 86 -13.00 10.43 -6.06
C LEU A 86 -14.06 9.42 -6.51
N ASP A 87 -15.16 9.88 -7.08
CA ASP A 87 -16.32 9.10 -7.52
C ASP A 87 -16.00 8.14 -8.69
N SER A 88 -14.77 8.18 -9.21
CA SER A 88 -14.32 7.39 -10.37
C SER A 88 -13.50 6.14 -10.01
N ILE A 89 -13.18 5.89 -8.73
CA ILE A 89 -12.46 4.66 -8.35
C ILE A 89 -13.48 3.53 -8.26
N HIS A 90 -13.71 2.85 -9.38
CA HIS A 90 -14.40 1.57 -9.40
C HIS A 90 -13.47 0.53 -8.75
N ALA A 91 -13.72 0.19 -7.50
CA ALA A 91 -13.04 -0.93 -6.86
C ALA A 91 -13.37 -2.22 -7.65
N PRO A 92 -12.36 -3.01 -8.07
CA PRO A 92 -12.66 -4.30 -8.67
C PRO A 92 -13.40 -5.16 -7.63
N ARG A 93 -14.55 -5.70 -8.03
CA ARG A 93 -15.16 -6.81 -7.28
C ARG A 93 -14.23 -8.00 -7.46
N TYR A 94 -13.69 -8.50 -6.37
CA TYR A 94 -13.09 -9.82 -6.36
C TYR A 94 -14.24 -10.83 -6.33
N GLU A 95 -14.45 -11.51 -7.45
CA GLU A 95 -15.29 -12.71 -7.54
C GLU A 95 -14.60 -13.91 -6.86
#